data_AF-A0AAU5W7X1-F1
#
_entry.id   AF-A0AAU5W7X1-F1
#
_cell.length_a   1.000
_cell.length_b   1.000
_cell.length_c   1.000
_cell.angle_alpha   90.00
_cell.angle_beta   90.00
_cell.angle_gamma   90.00
#
_symmetry.space_group_name_H-M   'P 1'
#
loop_
_entity.id
_entity.type
_entity.pdbx_description
1 polymer ?
#
loop_
_entity_poly.entity_id
_entity_poly.type
_entity_poly.pdbx_seq_one_letter_code
_entity_poly.pdbx_strand_id
1 'polypeptide(L)'
;MPAAASFSPRAPARSAPALSLMERLLRTLLDAGLPAGAADTLLSHVTGFVLQEQNQPDEPPPVTAERYAELCERFPLLMGPSMPRLSQDEKFTRSLGRLCAGFATPA
;
A
#
# COMPACT_ATOMS: atom_id res chain seq x y z
N MET A 1 -7.84 47.41 -2.49
CA MET A 1 -7.39 46.33 -1.59
C MET A 1 -7.80 45.01 -2.22
N PRO A 2 -6.89 44.18 -2.76
CA PRO A 2 -7.28 42.87 -3.26
C PRO A 2 -7.46 41.91 -2.08
N ALA A 3 -8.57 41.18 -2.10
CA ALA A 3 -8.92 40.18 -1.10
C ALA A 3 -7.86 39.07 -1.10
N ALA A 4 -7.30 38.78 0.08
CA ALA A 4 -6.41 37.66 0.28
C ALA A 4 -7.19 36.35 0.04
N ALA A 5 -6.73 35.56 -0.94
CA ALA A 5 -7.22 34.21 -1.14
C ALA A 5 -7.04 33.42 0.16
N SER A 6 -8.14 32.88 0.68
CA SER A 6 -8.18 32.15 1.94
C SER A 6 -7.36 30.87 1.82
N PHE A 7 -6.24 30.80 2.56
CA PHE A 7 -5.49 29.58 2.76
C PHE A 7 -6.39 28.56 3.49
N SER A 8 -6.82 27.52 2.79
CA SER A 8 -7.56 26.41 3.40
C SER A 8 -6.59 25.60 4.28
N PRO A 9 -6.80 25.48 5.59
CA PRO A 9 -5.81 24.91 6.52
C PRO A 9 -5.82 23.36 6.54
N ARG A 10 -6.38 22.70 5.52
CA ARG A 10 -6.71 21.26 5.59
C ARG A 10 -5.70 20.32 4.92
N ALA A 11 -4.48 20.77 4.68
CA ALA A 11 -3.34 19.90 4.45
C ALA A 11 -2.23 20.34 5.41
N PRO A 12 -1.65 19.45 6.25
CA PRO A 12 -0.49 19.81 7.04
C PRO A 12 0.59 20.33 6.07
N ALA A 13 1.19 21.48 6.40
CA ALA A 13 2.35 21.97 5.66
C ALA A 13 3.36 20.83 5.59
N ARG A 14 3.69 20.36 4.37
CA ARG A 14 4.61 19.24 4.19
C ARG A 14 5.95 19.64 4.77
N SER A 15 6.46 18.84 5.70
CA SER A 15 7.77 19.08 6.30
C SER A 15 8.86 19.02 5.21
N ALA A 16 9.94 19.78 5.38
CA ALA A 16 11.07 19.75 4.43
C ALA A 16 11.62 18.32 4.18
N PRO A 17 11.70 17.43 5.18
CA PRO A 17 12.06 16.02 4.94
C PRO A 17 11.07 15.27 4.04
N ALA A 18 9.77 15.50 4.22
CA ALA A 18 8.74 14.85 3.40
C ALA A 18 8.81 15.32 1.93
N LEU A 19 9.10 16.60 1.70
CA LEU A 19 9.32 17.14 0.36
C LEU A 19 10.56 16.53 -0.28
N SER A 20 11.69 16.49 0.43
CA SER A 20 12.94 15.90 -0.08
C SER A 20 12.76 14.40 -0.43
N LEU A 21 12.00 13.66 0.38
CA LEU A 21 11.68 12.26 0.09
C LEU A 21 10.82 12.14 -1.19
N MET A 22 9.78 12.97 -1.31
CA MET A 22 8.89 12.98 -2.48
C MET A 22 9.66 13.30 -3.77
N GLU A 23 10.54 14.30 -3.72
CA GLU A 23 11.39 14.69 -4.86
C GLU A 23 12.31 13.55 -5.28
N ARG A 24 12.96 12.88 -4.33
CA ARG A 24 13.81 11.72 -4.61
C ARG A 24 13.02 10.58 -5.24
N LEU A 25 11.83 10.27 -4.70
CA LEU A 25 10.96 9.23 -5.25
C LEU A 25 10.57 9.56 -6.70
N LEU A 26 10.05 10.77 -6.94
CA LEU A 26 9.67 11.21 -8.29
C LEU A 26 10.85 11.15 -9.25
N ARG A 27 12.03 11.60 -8.81
CA ARG A 27 13.25 11.57 -9.62
C ARG A 27 13.64 10.14 -9.98
N THR A 28 13.63 9.21 -9.03
CA THR A 28 13.92 7.80 -9.28
C THR A 28 12.97 7.19 -10.30
N LEU A 29 11.67 7.47 -10.21
CA LEU A 29 10.67 6.95 -11.15
C LEU A 29 10.85 7.54 -12.56
N LEU A 30 11.14 8.83 -12.66
CA LEU A 30 11.45 9.50 -13.93
C LEU A 30 12.73 8.94 -14.57
N ASP A 31 13.79 8.77 -13.79
CA ASP A 31 15.06 8.20 -14.28
C ASP A 31 14.88 6.74 -14.74
N ALA A 32 13.91 6.01 -14.18
CA ALA A 32 13.52 4.66 -14.60
C ALA A 32 12.54 4.63 -15.79
N GLY A 33 12.15 5.79 -16.34
CA GLY A 33 11.22 5.88 -17.47
C GLY A 33 9.78 5.51 -17.14
N LEU A 34 9.40 5.53 -15.85
CA LEU A 34 8.07 5.11 -15.40
C LEU A 34 7.03 6.22 -15.57
N PRO A 35 5.74 5.87 -15.75
CA PRO A 35 4.68 6.86 -15.95
C PRO A 35 4.47 7.74 -14.72
N ALA A 36 4.00 8.97 -14.93
CA ALA A 36 3.77 9.94 -13.86
C ALA A 36 2.82 9.43 -12.74
N GLY A 37 1.89 8.53 -13.08
CA GLY A 37 0.97 7.90 -12.11
C GLY A 37 1.58 6.81 -11.22
N ALA A 38 2.81 6.36 -11.50
CA ALA A 38 3.47 5.31 -10.72
C ALA A 38 3.76 5.77 -9.28
N ALA A 39 4.10 7.05 -9.08
CA ALA A 39 4.36 7.61 -7.76
C ALA A 39 3.12 7.59 -6.85
N ASP A 40 1.97 8.01 -7.40
CA ASP A 40 0.70 8.02 -6.70
C ASP A 40 0.25 6.60 -6.32
N THR A 41 0.40 5.66 -7.26
CA THR A 41 0.08 4.24 -7.05
C THR A 41 0.96 3.63 -5.95
N LEU A 42 2.28 3.86 -6.00
CA LEU A 42 3.21 3.36 -4.99
C LEU A 42 2.92 3.93 -3.61
N LEU A 43 2.72 5.25 -3.52
CA LEU A 43 2.48 5.91 -2.24
C LEU A 43 1.15 5.47 -1.63
N SER A 44 0.11 5.34 -2.44
CA SER A 44 -1.20 4.83 -2.02
C SER A 44 -1.11 3.38 -1.52
N HIS A 45 -0.38 2.52 -2.24
CA HIS A 45 -0.18 1.13 -1.84
C HIS A 45 0.57 1.00 -0.50
N VAL A 46 1.72 1.69 -0.37
CA VAL A 46 2.53 1.64 0.85
C VAL A 46 1.75 2.22 2.04
N THR A 47 1.05 3.33 1.83
CA THR A 47 0.24 3.96 2.88
C THR A 47 -0.91 3.05 3.31
N GLY A 48 -1.63 2.46 2.36
CA GLY A 48 -2.70 1.51 2.65
C GLY A 48 -2.20 0.28 3.42
N PHE A 49 -1.05 -0.28 3.01
CA PHE A 49 -0.42 -1.41 3.69
C PHE A 49 -0.04 -1.06 5.14
N VAL A 50 0.67 0.05 5.35
CA VAL A 50 1.10 0.48 6.68
C VAL A 50 -0.09 0.79 7.59
N LEU A 51 -1.13 1.46 7.06
CA LEU A 51 -2.34 1.71 7.82
C LEU A 51 -3.04 0.40 8.21
N GLN A 52 -3.10 -0.58 7.31
CA GLN A 52 -3.72 -1.87 7.64
C GLN A 52 -2.96 -2.61 8.74
N GLU A 53 -1.63 -2.56 8.74
CA GLU A 53 -0.78 -3.16 9.77
C GLU A 53 -0.95 -2.45 11.12
N GLN A 54 -0.94 -1.12 11.13
CA GLN A 54 -1.11 -0.31 12.34
C GLN A 54 -2.49 -0.44 12.97
N ASN A 55 -3.51 -0.82 12.18
CA ASN A 55 -4.87 -1.03 12.64
C ASN A 55 -5.18 -2.51 12.92
N GLN A 56 -4.19 -3.42 12.88
CA GLN A 56 -4.42 -4.79 13.35
C GLN A 56 -4.66 -4.78 14.87
N PRO A 57 -5.61 -5.59 15.36
CA PRO A 57 -5.76 -5.77 16.80
C PRO A 57 -4.53 -6.48 17.38
N ASP A 58 -4.13 -6.12 18.60
CA ASP A 58 -2.98 -6.74 19.30
C ASP A 58 -3.16 -8.25 19.47
N GLU A 59 -4.40 -8.70 19.66
CA GLU A 59 -4.77 -10.10 19.66
C GLU A 59 -5.80 -10.36 18.54
N PRO A 60 -5.50 -11.28 17.60
CA PRO A 60 -6.47 -11.66 16.59
C PRO A 60 -7.69 -12.32 17.25
N PRO A 61 -8.91 -12.10 16.74
CA PRO A 61 -10.09 -12.72 17.31
C PRO A 61 -9.95 -14.25 17.31
N PRO A 62 -10.37 -14.94 18.38
CA PRO A 62 -10.20 -16.38 18.48
C PRO A 62 -10.97 -17.08 17.35
N VAL A 63 -10.25 -17.87 16.55
CA VAL A 63 -10.84 -18.72 15.51
C VAL A 63 -10.68 -20.17 15.95
N THR A 64 -11.80 -20.85 16.20
CA THR A 64 -11.77 -22.27 16.54
C THR A 64 -11.47 -23.11 15.30
N ALA A 65 -11.01 -24.35 15.51
CA ALA A 65 -10.72 -25.27 14.42
C ALA A 65 -11.95 -25.59 13.57
N GLU A 66 -13.13 -25.70 14.22
CA GLU A 66 -14.40 -25.95 13.54
C GLU A 66 -14.78 -24.78 12.64
N ARG A 67 -14.63 -23.55 13.15
CA ARG A 67 -14.92 -22.34 12.37
C ARG A 67 -13.96 -22.19 11.20
N TYR A 68 -12.68 -22.53 11.41
CA TYR A 68 -11.70 -22.53 10.33
C TYR A 68 -12.07 -23.55 9.24
N ALA A 69 -12.44 -24.78 9.61
CA ALA A 69 -12.86 -25.81 8.67
C ALA A 69 -14.11 -25.40 7.86
N GLU A 70 -15.11 -24.82 8.52
CA GLU A 70 -16.31 -24.29 7.86
C GLU A 70 -15.96 -23.20 6.82
N LEU A 71 -15.04 -22.30 7.16
CA LEU A 71 -14.60 -21.24 6.25
C LEU A 71 -13.81 -21.80 5.05
N CYS A 72 -13.01 -22.84 5.24
CA CYS A 72 -12.30 -23.52 4.16
C CYS A 72 -13.27 -24.17 3.16
N GLU A 73 -14.33 -24.84 3.64
CA GLU A 73 -15.39 -25.40 2.80
C GLU A 73 -16.16 -24.31 2.06
N ARG A 74 -16.45 -23.18 2.73
CA ARG A 74 -17.24 -22.09 2.14
C ARG A 74 -16.46 -21.23 1.15
N PHE A 75 -15.15 -21.09 1.34
CA PHE A 75 -14.29 -20.22 0.52
C PHE A 75 -13.02 -20.94 0.02
N PRO A 76 -13.15 -22.02 -0.76
CA PRO A 76 -12.02 -22.86 -1.16
C PRO A 76 -10.99 -22.10 -2.01
N LEU A 77 -11.41 -21.06 -2.75
CA LEU A 77 -10.48 -20.23 -3.55
C LEU A 77 -9.62 -19.27 -2.72
N LEU A 78 -10.07 -18.92 -1.51
CA LEU A 78 -9.39 -17.97 -0.62
C LEU A 78 -8.62 -18.68 0.51
N MET A 79 -9.13 -19.82 0.95
CA MET A 79 -8.60 -20.56 2.11
C MET A 79 -8.09 -21.96 1.78
N GLY A 80 -8.18 -22.37 0.51
CA GLY A 80 -7.67 -23.63 0.04
C GLY A 80 -6.13 -23.72 0.03
N PRO A 81 -5.58 -24.92 -0.22
CA PRO A 81 -4.14 -25.19 -0.16
C PRO A 81 -3.32 -24.42 -1.21
N SER A 82 -3.97 -23.88 -2.24
CA SER A 82 -3.34 -23.05 -3.27
C SER A 82 -3.00 -21.64 -2.80
N MET A 83 -3.55 -21.18 -1.66
CA MET A 83 -3.25 -19.87 -1.09
C MET A 83 -2.12 -19.98 -0.06
N PRO A 84 -0.92 -19.46 -0.36
CA PRO A 84 0.20 -19.53 0.58
C PRO A 84 -0.07 -18.63 1.79
N ARG A 85 0.20 -19.17 2.99
CA ARG A 85 0.24 -18.38 4.22
C ARG A 85 1.56 -17.60 4.26
N LEU A 86 1.49 -16.35 3.85
CA LEU A 86 2.65 -15.45 3.82
C LEU A 86 2.73 -14.61 5.08
N SER A 87 3.96 -14.34 5.54
CA SER A 87 4.18 -13.30 6.55
C SER A 87 3.83 -11.91 5.99
N GLN A 88 3.69 -10.91 6.86
CA GLN A 88 3.38 -9.55 6.42
C GLN A 88 4.51 -8.96 5.57
N ASP A 89 5.76 -9.15 5.99
CA ASP A 89 6.94 -8.73 5.22
C ASP A 89 7.00 -9.37 3.83
N GLU A 90 6.64 -10.66 3.73
CA GLU A 90 6.57 -11.35 2.44
C GLU A 90 5.46 -10.80 1.55
N LYS A 91 4.28 -10.52 2.10
CA LYS A 91 3.18 -9.87 1.35
C LYS A 91 3.61 -8.49 0.86
N PHE A 92 4.25 -7.70 1.72
CA PHE A 92 4.75 -6.38 1.37
C PHE A 92 5.75 -6.45 0.22
N THR A 93 6.80 -7.26 0.37
CA THR A 93 7.87 -7.41 -0.62
C THR A 93 7.33 -7.93 -1.95
N ARG A 94 6.47 -8.96 -1.93
CA ARG A 94 5.88 -9.52 -3.15
C ARG A 94 4.94 -8.53 -3.84
N SER A 95 4.14 -7.78 -3.09
CA SER A 95 3.21 -6.80 -3.66
C SER A 95 3.96 -5.63 -4.31
N LEU A 96 5.00 -5.11 -3.68
CA LEU A 96 5.87 -4.10 -4.27
C LEU A 96 6.58 -4.61 -5.52
N GLY A 97 7.15 -5.82 -5.47
CA GLY A 97 7.79 -6.43 -6.63
C GLY A 97 6.84 -6.53 -7.84
N ARG A 98 5.58 -6.94 -7.59
CA ARG A 98 4.53 -6.99 -8.64
C ARG A 98 4.15 -5.62 -9.17
N LEU A 99 4.00 -4.62 -8.30
CA LEU A 99 3.69 -3.25 -8.73
C LEU A 99 4.81 -2.68 -9.61
N CYS A 100 6.06 -2.81 -9.15
CA CYS A 100 7.22 -2.36 -9.91
C CYS A 100 7.34 -3.07 -11.27
N ALA A 101 7.13 -4.38 -11.32
CA ALA A 101 7.11 -5.14 -12.57
C ALA A 101 5.97 -4.69 -13.50
N GLY A 102 4.80 -4.38 -12.93
CA GLY A 102 3.66 -3.82 -13.67
C GLY A 102 3.98 -2.48 -14.32
N PHE A 103 4.67 -1.57 -13.61
CA PHE A 103 5.08 -0.29 -14.20
C PHE A 103 6.09 -0.44 -15.33
N ALA A 104 6.92 -1.48 -15.30
CA ALA A 104 7.92 -1.77 -16.33
C ALA A 104 7.33 -2.48 -17.56
N THR A 105 6.04 -2.88 -17.52
CA THR A 105 5.39 -3.53 -18.65
C THR A 105 4.85 -2.48 -19.61
N PRO A 106 5.28 -2.47 -20.89
CA PRO A 106 4.71 -1.55 -21.88
C PRO A 106 3.23 -1.87 -22.11
N ALA A 107 2.42 -0.82 -22.32
CA ALA A 107 1.00 -0.93 -22.65
C ALA A 107 0.78 -1.50 -24.05
#